data_AF-E2BE19-F1
#
_entry.id   AF-E2BE19-F1
#
_cell.length_a   1.000
_cell.length_b   1.000
_cell.length_c   1.000
_cell.angle_alpha   90.00
_cell.angle_beta   90.00
_cell.angle_gamma   90.00
#
_symmetry.space_group_name_H-M   'P 1'
#
loop_
_entity.id
_entity.type
_entity.pdbx_description
1 polymer ?
#
loop_
_entity_poly.entity_id
_entity_poly.type
_entity_poly.pdbx_seq_one_letter_code
_entity_poly.pdbx_strand_id
1 'polypeptide(L)' 'CKNDLDKFCYICGEYIPQKQKVPITQNIKTCYFHIEYSYFNIEIKSLNKPWVPHTICTTC' A
#
# COMPACT_ATOMS: atom_id res chain seq x y z
N CYS A 1 7.77 16.26 -5.17
CA CYS A 1 8.93 15.40 -4.83
C CYS A 1 9.29 14.59 -6.09
N LYS A 2 10.55 14.57 -6.54
CA LYS A 2 10.98 13.89 -7.79
C LYS A 2 11.17 12.37 -7.64
N ASN A 3 10.96 11.82 -6.45
CA ASN A 3 11.12 10.39 -6.19
C ASN A 3 9.86 9.61 -6.55
N ASP A 4 10.08 8.48 -7.21
CA ASP A 4 9.08 7.45 -7.44
C ASP A 4 8.55 6.94 -6.08
N LEU A 5 7.26 7.19 -5.83
CA LEU A 5 6.57 6.84 -4.58
C LEU A 5 6.38 5.34 -4.45
N ASP A 6 6.34 4.62 -5.57
CA ASP A 6 6.20 3.16 -5.59
C ASP A 6 7.51 2.45 -5.22
N LYS A 7 8.51 3.19 -4.74
CA LYS A 7 9.67 2.65 -4.03
C LYS A 7 9.39 2.42 -2.55
N PHE A 8 8.25 2.87 -2.04
CA PHE A 8 7.88 2.74 -0.64
C PHE A 8 6.58 1.96 -0.49
N CYS A 9 6.44 1.26 0.63
CA CYS A 9 5.25 0.51 0.97
C CYS A 9 4.13 1.47 1.40
N TYR A 10 2.95 1.30 0.82
CA TYR A 10 1.76 2.06 1.21
C TYR A 10 1.40 1.86 2.70
N ILE A 11 1.71 0.69 3.27
CA ILE A 11 1.30 0.30 4.63
C ILE A 11 2.34 0.75 5.65
N CYS A 12 3.57 0.23 5.56
CA CYS A 12 4.61 0.51 6.56
C CYS A 12 5.46 1.73 6.24
N GLY A 13 5.37 2.29 5.03
CA GLY A 13 6.20 3.42 4.59
C GLY A 13 7.66 3.06 4.31
N GLU A 14 8.06 1.80 4.45
CA GLU A 14 9.45 1.37 4.23
C GLU A 14 9.80 1.24 2.75
N TYR A 15 11.09 1.35 2.44
CA TYR A 15 11.61 1.14 1.09
C TYR A 15 11.42 -0.31 0.65
N ILE A 16 10.90 -0.52 -0.56
CA ILE A 16 10.64 -1.83 -1.14
C ILE A 16 11.69 -2.16 -2.21
N PRO A 17 12.51 -3.20 -2.01
CA PRO A 17 13.32 -3.77 -3.09
C PRO A 17 12.43 -4.27 -4.23
N GLN A 18 12.86 -4.13 -5.48
CA GLN A 18 12.03 -4.49 -6.66
C GLN A 18 11.50 -5.93 -6.63
N LYS A 19 12.21 -6.87 -5.99
CA LYS A 19 11.78 -8.28 -5.83
C LYS A 19 10.62 -8.48 -4.84
N GLN A 20 10.41 -7.52 -3.94
CA GLN A 20 9.39 -7.55 -2.89
C GLN A 20 8.24 -6.58 -3.19
N LYS A 21 8.25 -5.94 -4.36
CA LYS A 21 7.27 -4.95 -4.77
C LYS A 21 6.01 -5.65 -5.31
N VAL A 22 4.89 -5.46 -4.62
CA VAL A 22 3.59 -6.00 -5.00
C VAL A 22 2.65 -4.85 -5.34
N PRO A 23 1.96 -4.89 -6.50
CA PRO A 23 0.98 -3.87 -6.84
C PRO A 23 -0.30 -4.02 -6.00
N ILE A 24 -0.91 -2.91 -5.62
CA ILE A 24 -2.18 -2.92 -4.88
C ILE A 24 -3.33 -3.24 -5.86
N THR A 25 -3.70 -4.51 -5.92
CA THR A 25 -4.82 -5.00 -6.73
C THR A 25 -6.15 -4.93 -5.97
N GLN A 26 -7.27 -5.08 -6.67
CA GLN A 26 -8.60 -5.06 -6.04
C GLN A 26 -8.77 -6.16 -4.99
N ASN A 27 -8.18 -7.34 -5.19
CA ASN A 27 -8.21 -8.42 -4.19
C ASN A 27 -7.46 -8.04 -2.92
N ILE A 28 -6.28 -7.44 -3.06
CA ILE A 28 -5.49 -6.93 -1.93
C ILE A 28 -6.31 -5.86 -1.20
N LYS A 29 -6.95 -4.93 -1.92
CA LYS A 29 -7.83 -3.93 -1.29
C LYS A 29 -8.92 -4.61 -0.48
N THR A 30 -9.62 -5.62 -1.00
CA THR A 30 -10.70 -6.30 -0.25
C THR A 30 -10.20 -7.03 0.99
N CYS A 31 -9.08 -7.76 0.89
CA CYS A 31 -8.44 -8.39 2.05
C CYS A 31 -7.97 -7.35 3.08
N TYR A 32 -7.38 -6.25 2.62
CA TYR A 32 -6.91 -5.17 3.48
C TYR A 32 -8.06 -4.41 4.14
N PHE A 33 -9.14 -4.09 3.41
CA PHE A 33 -10.34 -3.50 3.99
C PHE A 33 -10.85 -4.38 5.13
N HIS A 34 -10.87 -5.71 4.94
CA HIS A 34 -11.27 -6.63 6.01
C HIS A 34 -10.34 -6.58 7.23
N ILE A 35 -9.02 -6.54 7.03
CA ILE A 35 -8.04 -6.55 8.11
C ILE A 35 -8.01 -5.17 8.81
N GLU A 36 -7.88 -4.07 8.09
CA GLU A 36 -7.82 -2.70 8.63
C GLU A 36 -9.12 -2.30 9.35
N TYR A 37 -10.31 -2.61 8.83
CA TYR A 37 -11.57 -2.31 9.56
C TYR A 37 -11.66 -3.10 10.87
N SER A 38 -11.15 -4.34 10.86
CA SER A 38 -11.22 -5.21 12.04
C SER A 38 -10.17 -4.86 13.09
N TYR A 39 -8.98 -4.38 12.68
CA TYR A 39 -7.85 -4.14 13.57
C TYR A 39 -7.57 -2.67 13.87
N PHE A 40 -7.82 -1.75 12.95
CA PHE A 40 -7.41 -0.34 13.06
C PHE A 40 -8.52 0.69 12.80
N ASN A 41 -9.68 0.28 12.25
CA ASN A 41 -10.79 1.17 11.88
C ASN A 41 -10.37 2.31 10.91
N ILE A 42 -9.35 2.07 10.09
CA ILE A 42 -8.84 3.05 9.12
C ILE A 42 -9.42 2.72 7.74
N GLU A 43 -10.12 3.70 7.15
CA GLU A 43 -10.55 3.58 5.75
C GLU A 43 -9.43 3.98 4.79
N ILE A 44 -9.14 3.11 3.83
CA ILE A 44 -8.21 3.39 2.74
C ILE A 44 -8.85 4.38 1.75
N LYS A 45 -8.82 5.68 2.07
CA LYS A 45 -9.40 6.75 1.25
C LYS A 45 -8.43 7.38 0.25
N SER A 46 -7.14 7.04 0.31
CA SER A 46 -6.10 7.79 -0.39
C SER A 46 -5.43 7.07 -1.57
N LEU A 47 -5.81 5.82 -1.88
CA LEU A 47 -5.25 5.06 -3.01
C LEU A 47 -5.50 5.66 -4.39
N ASN A 48 -6.39 6.64 -4.52
CA ASN A 48 -6.65 7.33 -5.79
C ASN A 48 -5.79 8.60 -5.95
N LYS A 49 -4.95 8.93 -4.96
CA LYS A 49 -4.16 10.17 -4.96
C LYS A 49 -2.79 9.92 -5.59
N PRO A 50 -2.33 10.77 -6.52
CA PRO A 50 -1.07 10.55 -7.23
C PRO A 50 0.18 10.69 -6.36
N TRP A 51 0.05 11.23 -5.14
CA TRP A 51 1.15 11.39 -4.18
C TRP A 51 1.28 10.22 -3.20
N VAL A 52 0.54 9.14 -3.42
CA VAL A 52 0.50 7.97 -2.55
C VAL A 52 1.15 6.78 -3.26
N PRO A 53 1.92 5.92 -2.57
CA PRO A 53 2.43 4.68 -3.16
C PRO A 53 1.28 3.75 -3.57
N HIS A 54 1.36 3.18 -4.77
CA HIS A 54 0.40 2.18 -5.26
C HIS A 54 0.93 0.75 -5.12
N THR A 55 1.96 0.57 -4.30
CA THR A 55 2.63 -0.71 -4.05
C THR A 55 2.84 -0.99 -2.58
N ILE A 56 2.93 -2.28 -2.26
CA ILE A 56 3.20 -2.81 -0.92
C ILE A 56 4.39 -3.75 -0.96
N CYS A 57 5.06 -3.93 0.18
CA CYS A 57 6.03 -5.00 0.33
C CYS A 57 5.32 -6.35 0.56
N THR A 58 5.98 -7.45 0.19
CA THR A 58 5.47 -8.82 0.40
C THR A 58 5.29 -9.22 1.87
N THR A 59 5.86 -8.45 2.80
CA THR A 59 5.76 -8.70 4.24
C THR A 59 4.48 -8.14 4.87
N CYS A 60 3.80 -7.22 4.18
CA CYS A 60 2.55 -6.60 4.62
C CYS A 60 1.35 -7.15 3.86
#